data_AF-A0A8B6EBT7-F1
#
_entry.id   AF-A0A8B6EBT7-F1
#
_cell.length_a   1.000
_cell.length_b   1.000
_cell.length_c   1.000
_cell.angle_alpha   90.00
_cell.angle_beta   90.00
_cell.angle_gamma   90.00
#
_symmetry.space_group_name_H-M   'P 1'
#
loop_
_entity.id
_entity.type
_entity.pdbx_description
1 polymer ?
#
loop_
_entity_poly.entity_id
_entity_poly.type
_entity_poly.pdbx_seq_one_letter_code
_entity_poly.pdbx_strand_id
1 'polypeptide(L)'
;MPIFLQNSTIDIYLQGNFLRVVPVWSFQKTRKIKRVDLSENLLTAIEMGAFEGLVELTDLNLGSNRLTSKSLPENIFQGLVSLQKLDTSTNYFYDNYPYFQSEISKVRSLVKLQIDLDRRHQIDKSLCNLLKLQDLGIFAPFGQIFSDNLFQNLKCLKIENFITLRGEFSRT
;
A
#
# COMPACT_ATOMS: atom_id res chain seq x y z
N MET A 1 -15.19 26.14 -32.43
CA MET A 1 -13.76 25.75 -32.46
C MET A 1 -13.52 24.78 -31.29
N PRO A 2 -13.09 23.51 -31.51
CA PRO A 2 -13.05 22.52 -30.45
C PRO A 2 -11.68 22.50 -29.76
N ILE A 3 -11.65 22.52 -28.43
CA ILE A 3 -10.46 22.15 -27.65
C ILE A 3 -10.84 20.96 -26.77
N PHE A 4 -10.14 19.86 -27.04
CA PHE A 4 -10.13 18.62 -26.28
C PHE A 4 -9.74 18.89 -24.81
N LEU A 5 -10.70 18.94 -23.90
CA LEU A 5 -10.45 18.85 -22.45
C LEU A 5 -11.16 17.64 -21.82
N GLN A 6 -11.38 16.57 -22.60
CA GLN A 6 -11.96 15.33 -22.07
C GLN A 6 -10.94 14.41 -21.38
N ASN A 7 -9.68 14.83 -21.19
CA ASN A 7 -8.62 13.93 -20.69
C ASN A 7 -7.84 14.43 -19.46
N SER A 8 -8.40 15.37 -18.69
CA SER A 8 -7.82 15.76 -17.41
C SER A 8 -7.89 14.59 -16.42
N THR A 9 -6.75 13.91 -16.28
CA THR A 9 -6.45 13.08 -15.11
C THR A 9 -6.61 13.92 -13.84
N ILE A 10 -7.18 13.33 -12.79
CA ILE A 10 -7.37 14.00 -11.50
C ILE A 10 -6.46 13.37 -10.46
N ASP A 11 -5.69 14.21 -9.79
CA ASP A 11 -4.91 13.84 -8.60
C ASP A 11 -5.56 14.52 -7.38
N ILE A 12 -5.78 13.76 -6.32
CA ILE A 12 -6.42 14.20 -5.08
C ILE A 12 -5.37 14.21 -3.97
N TYR A 13 -5.14 15.38 -3.38
CA TYR A 13 -4.20 15.59 -2.28
C TYR A 13 -4.97 16.07 -1.06
N LEU A 14 -5.06 15.20 -0.05
CA LEU A 14 -5.77 15.43 1.21
C LEU A 14 -4.89 15.14 2.42
N GLN A 15 -3.58 15.06 2.23
CA GLN A 15 -2.64 14.77 3.30
C GLN A 15 -2.59 15.86 4.37
N GLY A 16 -2.26 15.49 5.61
CA GLY A 16 -2.09 16.45 6.71
C GLY A 16 -3.39 17.03 7.25
N ASN A 17 -4.51 16.32 7.09
CA ASN A 17 -5.83 16.75 7.55
C ASN A 17 -6.30 15.91 8.75
N PHE A 18 -7.55 16.12 9.18
CA PHE A 18 -8.16 15.42 10.32
C PHE A 18 -9.18 14.37 9.90
N LEU A 19 -9.05 13.80 8.70
CA LEU A 19 -9.99 12.78 8.20
C LEU A 19 -9.93 11.54 9.07
N ARG A 20 -11.09 10.98 9.40
CA ARG A 20 -11.23 9.78 10.23
C ARG A 20 -11.76 8.57 9.49
N VAL A 21 -12.52 8.79 8.42
CA VAL A 21 -13.15 7.76 7.62
C VAL A 21 -13.03 8.15 6.16
N VAL A 22 -12.78 7.18 5.30
CA VAL A 22 -13.00 7.31 3.85
C VAL A 22 -14.35 6.70 3.51
N PRO A 23 -15.40 7.50 3.31
CA PRO A 23 -16.72 6.96 3.04
C PRO A 23 -16.86 6.40 1.61
N VAL A 24 -17.83 5.52 1.40
CA VAL A 24 -18.05 4.81 0.12
C VAL A 24 -18.28 5.77 -1.06
N TRP A 25 -18.88 6.92 -0.81
CA TRP A 25 -19.17 7.93 -1.84
C TRP A 25 -17.99 8.84 -2.20
N SER A 26 -16.82 8.70 -1.55
CA SER A 26 -15.69 9.63 -1.70
C SER A 26 -15.25 9.82 -3.15
N PHE A 27 -15.20 8.74 -3.93
CA PHE A 27 -14.62 8.76 -5.28
C PHE A 27 -15.56 8.23 -6.38
N GLN A 28 -16.82 7.90 -6.05
CA GLN A 28 -17.77 7.25 -6.97
C GLN A 28 -18.06 8.04 -8.25
N LYS A 29 -17.95 9.38 -8.20
CA LYS A 29 -18.26 10.26 -9.34
C LYS A 29 -17.10 10.43 -10.33
N THR A 30 -15.90 9.92 -10.02
CA THR A 30 -14.69 10.27 -10.79
C THR A 30 -13.78 9.06 -11.02
N ARG A 31 -13.94 8.41 -12.17
CA ARG A 31 -13.14 7.22 -12.55
C ARG A 31 -11.75 7.55 -13.12
N LYS A 32 -11.46 8.82 -13.39
CA LYS A 32 -10.20 9.32 -13.98
C LYS A 32 -9.15 9.72 -12.93
N ILE A 33 -9.34 9.30 -11.69
CA ILE A 33 -8.38 9.59 -10.61
C ILE A 33 -7.16 8.71 -10.82
N LYS A 34 -5.96 9.31 -10.87
CA LYS A 34 -4.69 8.56 -10.91
C LYS A 34 -3.97 8.54 -9.58
N ARG A 35 -4.13 9.59 -8.76
CA ARG A 35 -3.46 9.66 -7.46
C ARG A 35 -4.42 10.07 -6.38
N VAL A 36 -4.33 9.38 -5.24
CA VAL A 36 -5.02 9.74 -4.00
C VAL A 36 -3.98 9.73 -2.89
N ASP A 37 -3.73 10.90 -2.33
CA ASP A 37 -2.92 11.06 -1.13
C ASP A 37 -3.81 11.40 0.07
N LEU A 38 -3.94 10.43 0.97
CA LEU A 38 -4.67 10.51 2.23
C LEU A 38 -3.73 10.37 3.43
N SER A 39 -2.42 10.54 3.21
CA SER A 39 -1.43 10.34 4.27
C SER A 39 -1.53 11.38 5.38
N GLU A 40 -0.90 11.12 6.52
CA GLU A 40 -0.83 12.09 7.63
C GLU A 40 -2.22 12.58 8.09
N ASN A 41 -3.18 11.65 8.16
CA ASN A 41 -4.53 11.88 8.63
C ASN A 41 -4.80 11.08 9.91
N LEU A 42 -6.06 11.01 10.33
CA LEU A 42 -6.50 10.27 11.51
C LEU A 42 -7.40 9.09 11.12
N LEU A 43 -7.21 8.52 9.92
CA LEU A 43 -8.12 7.51 9.38
C LEU A 43 -8.11 6.27 10.27
N THR A 44 -9.28 5.89 10.76
CA THR A 44 -9.51 4.67 11.55
C THR A 44 -10.40 3.67 10.83
N ALA A 45 -10.98 4.05 9.68
CA ALA A 45 -11.80 3.17 8.86
C ALA A 45 -11.82 3.61 7.39
N ILE A 46 -11.99 2.62 6.52
CA ILE A 46 -12.32 2.83 5.10
C ILE A 46 -13.59 2.02 4.84
N GLU A 47 -14.63 2.66 4.33
CA GLU A 47 -15.88 1.96 4.05
C GLU A 47 -15.73 1.01 2.85
N MET A 48 -16.50 -0.08 2.87
CA MET A 48 -16.56 -1.04 1.77
C MET A 48 -16.92 -0.32 0.46
N GLY A 49 -16.14 -0.56 -0.58
CA GLY A 49 -16.35 0.06 -1.90
C GLY A 49 -15.85 1.50 -2.03
N ALA A 50 -15.18 2.08 -1.03
CA ALA A 50 -14.67 3.45 -1.11
C ALA A 50 -13.76 3.70 -2.32
N PHE A 51 -12.95 2.72 -2.73
CA PHE A 51 -12.09 2.81 -3.92
C PHE A 51 -12.66 2.08 -5.15
N GLU A 52 -13.92 1.65 -5.11
CA GLU A 52 -14.51 0.89 -6.20
C GLU A 52 -14.58 1.71 -7.49
N GLY A 53 -14.21 1.07 -8.61
CA GLY A 53 -14.27 1.69 -9.94
C GLY A 53 -13.11 2.65 -10.26
N LEU A 54 -12.12 2.80 -9.38
CA LEU A 54 -10.90 3.58 -9.62
C LEU A 54 -9.89 2.81 -10.48
N VAL A 55 -10.31 2.43 -11.68
CA VAL A 55 -9.54 1.59 -12.62
C VAL A 55 -8.29 2.27 -13.16
N GLU A 56 -8.24 3.61 -13.13
CA GLU A 56 -7.07 4.39 -13.55
C GLU A 56 -6.12 4.73 -12.39
N LEU A 57 -6.47 4.41 -11.13
CA LEU A 57 -5.65 4.77 -9.97
C LEU A 57 -4.28 4.07 -10.04
N THR A 58 -3.20 4.86 -10.05
CA THR A 58 -1.82 4.39 -10.11
C THR A 58 -1.08 4.55 -8.79
N ASP A 59 -1.44 5.54 -7.98
CA ASP A 59 -0.77 5.85 -6.72
C ASP A 59 -1.79 6.07 -5.60
N LEU A 60 -1.72 5.26 -4.54
CA LEU A 60 -2.55 5.38 -3.34
C LEU A 60 -1.63 5.48 -2.11
N ASN A 61 -1.74 6.60 -1.39
CA ASN A 61 -1.00 6.82 -0.16
C ASN A 61 -1.96 6.89 1.03
N LEU A 62 -1.87 5.90 1.91
CA LEU A 62 -2.59 5.79 3.18
C LEU A 62 -1.63 5.89 4.38
N GLY A 63 -0.39 6.29 4.15
CA GLY A 63 0.65 6.28 5.17
C GLY A 63 0.37 7.23 6.34
N SER A 64 0.94 6.97 7.51
CA SER A 64 0.79 7.83 8.69
C SER A 64 -0.68 8.07 9.06
N ASN A 65 -1.42 6.98 9.21
CA ASN A 65 -2.83 6.99 9.64
C ASN A 65 -3.02 6.08 10.86
N ARG A 66 -4.27 5.76 11.19
CA ARG A 66 -4.63 4.94 12.36
C ARG A 66 -5.40 3.68 11.95
N LEU A 67 -5.18 3.19 10.74
CA LEU A 67 -5.89 2.03 10.20
C LEU A 67 -5.38 0.75 10.85
N THR A 68 -6.31 -0.15 11.16
CA THR A 68 -6.04 -1.52 11.63
C THR A 68 -6.54 -2.52 10.60
N SER A 69 -6.07 -3.77 10.66
CA SER A 69 -6.54 -4.80 9.74
C SER A 69 -8.03 -5.07 9.88
N LYS A 70 -8.58 -4.94 11.09
CA LYS A 70 -10.04 -5.03 11.34
C LYS A 70 -10.85 -3.91 10.70
N SER A 71 -10.23 -2.76 10.45
CA SER A 71 -10.89 -1.61 9.84
C SER A 71 -10.83 -1.64 8.31
N LEU A 72 -10.09 -2.57 7.72
CA LEU A 72 -10.06 -2.78 6.28
C LEU A 72 -11.23 -3.68 5.88
N PRO A 73 -12.05 -3.26 4.92
CA PRO A 73 -13.05 -4.14 4.34
C PRO A 73 -12.36 -5.20 3.48
N GLU A 74 -13.00 -6.35 3.37
CA GLU A 74 -12.55 -7.40 2.45
C GLU A 74 -12.51 -6.86 1.02
N ASN A 75 -11.47 -7.22 0.28
CA ASN A 75 -11.31 -6.84 -1.11
C ASN A 75 -11.19 -5.31 -1.30
N ILE A 76 -10.66 -4.59 -0.31
CA ILE A 76 -10.48 -3.12 -0.37
C ILE A 76 -9.73 -2.63 -1.62
N PHE A 77 -8.80 -3.44 -2.14
CA PHE A 77 -8.02 -3.13 -3.34
C PHE A 77 -8.56 -3.79 -4.61
N GLN A 78 -9.70 -4.47 -4.56
CA GLN A 78 -10.30 -5.12 -5.72
C GLN A 78 -10.70 -4.07 -6.78
N GLY A 79 -10.38 -4.37 -8.03
CA GLY A 79 -10.68 -3.47 -9.15
C GLY A 79 -9.67 -2.35 -9.37
N LEU A 80 -8.69 -2.17 -8.47
CA LEU A 80 -7.56 -1.24 -8.65
C LEU A 80 -6.50 -1.82 -9.59
N VAL A 81 -6.92 -2.20 -10.79
CA VAL A 81 -6.12 -2.96 -11.78
C VAL A 81 -4.87 -2.23 -12.28
N SER A 82 -4.84 -0.89 -12.12
CA SER A 82 -3.72 -0.04 -12.53
C SER A 82 -2.84 0.41 -11.37
N LEU A 83 -3.12 -0.02 -10.13
CA LEU A 83 -2.40 0.48 -8.96
C LEU A 83 -0.95 0.01 -8.98
N GLN A 84 -0.02 0.96 -9.04
CA GLN A 84 1.41 0.69 -9.13
C GLN A 84 2.15 1.02 -7.84
N LYS A 85 1.67 2.01 -7.08
CA LYS A 85 2.28 2.44 -5.84
C LYS A 85 1.26 2.41 -4.72
N LEU A 86 1.58 1.68 -3.66
CA LEU A 86 0.80 1.63 -2.43
C LEU A 86 1.70 1.92 -1.25
N ASP A 87 1.35 2.96 -0.49
CA ASP A 87 1.95 3.23 0.81
C ASP A 87 0.90 3.06 1.90
N THR A 88 1.21 2.17 2.84
CA THR A 88 0.40 1.85 4.02
C THR A 88 1.22 1.92 5.30
N SER A 89 2.43 2.47 5.21
CA SER A 89 3.36 2.60 6.33
C SER A 89 2.84 3.54 7.40
N THR A 90 3.44 3.49 8.58
CA THR A 90 3.00 4.16 9.80
C THR A 90 1.48 4.02 10.04
N ASN A 91 0.98 2.78 10.08
CA ASN A 91 -0.38 2.43 10.48
C ASN A 91 -0.37 1.37 11.62
N TYR A 92 -1.53 0.77 11.93
CA TYR A 92 -1.71 -0.22 12.99
C TYR A 92 -2.17 -1.60 12.46
N PHE A 93 -1.75 -2.01 11.26
CA PHE A 93 -2.11 -3.30 10.62
C PHE A 93 -1.52 -4.56 11.30
N TYR A 94 -0.79 -4.40 12.40
CA TYR A 94 -0.21 -5.51 13.16
C TYR A 94 -1.24 -6.30 14.00
N ASP A 95 -2.50 -5.88 14.09
CA ASP A 95 -3.52 -6.60 14.84
C ASP A 95 -3.96 -7.90 14.15
N ASN A 96 -3.92 -7.92 12.81
CA ASN A 96 -4.07 -9.14 12.00
C ASN A 96 -3.27 -8.99 10.70
N TYR A 97 -1.95 -9.17 10.82
CA TYR A 97 -1.03 -8.98 9.70
C TYR A 97 -1.21 -10.02 8.57
N PRO A 98 -1.51 -11.32 8.83
CA PRO A 98 -1.78 -12.28 7.75
C PRO A 98 -2.96 -11.88 6.86
N TYR A 99 -4.03 -11.31 7.44
CA TYR A 99 -5.15 -10.79 6.66
C TYR A 99 -4.71 -9.62 5.77
N PHE A 100 -4.02 -8.63 6.35
CA PHE A 100 -3.50 -7.49 5.59
C PHE A 100 -2.58 -7.93 4.44
N GLN A 101 -1.67 -8.87 4.70
CA GLN A 101 -0.80 -9.47 3.67
C GLN A 101 -1.60 -10.15 2.55
N SER A 102 -2.67 -10.86 2.90
CA SER A 102 -3.55 -11.48 1.90
C SER A 102 -4.16 -10.42 0.96
N GLU A 103 -4.67 -9.32 1.50
CA GLU A 103 -5.27 -8.25 0.69
C GLU A 103 -4.26 -7.57 -0.24
N ILE A 104 -3.08 -7.19 0.27
CA ILE A 104 -2.05 -6.57 -0.58
C ILE A 104 -1.52 -7.53 -1.64
N SER A 105 -1.43 -8.84 -1.34
CA SER A 105 -0.94 -9.85 -2.30
C SER A 105 -1.87 -10.03 -3.52
N LYS A 106 -3.12 -9.58 -3.43
CA LYS A 106 -4.08 -9.58 -4.56
C LYS A 106 -3.73 -8.50 -5.60
N VAL A 107 -2.99 -7.45 -5.23
CA VAL A 107 -2.70 -6.30 -6.09
C VAL A 107 -1.46 -6.55 -6.96
N ARG A 108 -1.59 -7.48 -7.92
CA ARG A 108 -0.48 -7.93 -8.78
C ARG A 108 0.11 -6.83 -9.69
N SER A 109 -0.53 -5.67 -9.77
CA SER A 109 -0.06 -4.51 -10.53
C SER A 109 1.02 -3.70 -9.80
N LEU A 110 1.24 -3.93 -8.49
CA LEU A 110 2.16 -3.14 -7.69
C LEU A 110 3.61 -3.24 -8.19
N VAL A 111 4.24 -2.07 -8.27
CA VAL A 111 5.65 -1.86 -8.60
C VAL A 111 6.40 -1.36 -7.36
N LYS A 112 5.73 -0.55 -6.54
CA LYS A 112 6.28 -0.02 -5.28
C LYS A 112 5.30 -0.26 -4.13
N LEU A 113 5.82 -0.79 -3.03
CA LEU A 113 5.06 -1.05 -1.82
C LEU A 113 5.83 -0.52 -0.60
N GLN A 114 5.13 0.21 0.27
CA GLN A 114 5.63 0.64 1.58
C GLN A 114 4.70 0.12 2.68
N ILE A 115 5.27 -0.66 3.61
CA ILE A 115 4.56 -1.35 4.69
C ILE A 115 5.35 -1.27 6.00
N ASP A 116 4.65 -1.44 7.12
CA ASP A 116 5.28 -1.59 8.44
C ASP A 116 5.34 -3.05 8.87
N LEU A 117 6.28 -3.30 9.78
CA LEU A 117 6.50 -4.59 10.39
C LEU A 117 6.77 -4.44 11.88
N ASP A 118 6.03 -5.16 12.73
CA ASP A 118 6.27 -5.20 14.18
C ASP A 118 7.22 -6.35 14.57
N ARG A 119 7.43 -6.63 15.86
CA ARG A 119 8.30 -7.74 16.31
C ARG A 119 7.70 -9.14 16.09
N ARG A 120 6.39 -9.24 15.87
CA ARG A 120 5.62 -10.48 15.95
C ARG A 120 5.29 -11.05 14.58
N HIS A 121 5.23 -10.18 13.57
CA HIS A 121 4.79 -10.56 12.24
C HIS A 121 5.94 -10.53 11.26
N GLN A 122 6.08 -11.56 10.44
CA GLN A 122 7.06 -11.61 9.36
C GLN A 122 6.36 -11.45 8.01
N ILE A 123 7.11 -11.01 7.01
CA ILE A 123 6.66 -11.13 5.62
C ILE A 123 6.67 -12.60 5.23
N ASP A 124 5.57 -13.08 4.67
CA ASP A 124 5.46 -14.45 4.15
C ASP A 124 5.53 -14.51 2.62
N LYS A 125 5.52 -15.74 2.08
CA LYS A 125 5.61 -16.02 0.64
C LYS A 125 4.43 -15.46 -0.19
N SER A 126 3.37 -14.96 0.41
CA SER A 126 2.23 -14.38 -0.32
C SER A 126 2.65 -13.15 -1.13
N LEU A 127 3.66 -12.39 -0.68
CA LEU A 127 4.20 -11.27 -1.43
C LEU A 127 4.91 -11.69 -2.72
N CYS A 128 5.29 -12.96 -2.88
CA CYS A 128 5.82 -13.49 -4.15
C CYS A 128 4.80 -13.41 -5.30
N ASN A 129 3.50 -13.23 -4.99
CA ASN A 129 2.47 -13.00 -6.01
C ASN A 129 2.57 -11.62 -6.68
N LEU A 130 3.33 -10.69 -6.10
CA LEU A 130 3.55 -9.34 -6.62
C LEU A 130 4.67 -9.34 -7.66
N LEU A 131 4.43 -10.02 -8.79
CA LEU A 131 5.44 -10.28 -9.82
C LEU A 131 6.05 -9.02 -10.47
N LYS A 132 5.39 -7.86 -10.33
CA LYS A 132 5.85 -6.57 -10.86
C LYS A 132 6.60 -5.73 -9.81
N LEU A 133 6.63 -6.17 -8.56
CA LEU A 133 7.19 -5.43 -7.44
C LEU A 133 8.69 -5.27 -7.65
N GLN A 134 9.14 -4.02 -7.64
CA GLN A 134 10.53 -3.64 -7.85
C GLN A 134 11.09 -2.97 -6.62
N ASP A 135 10.27 -2.15 -5.95
CA ASP A 135 10.66 -1.35 -4.79
C ASP A 135 9.84 -1.76 -3.58
N LEU A 136 10.49 -2.34 -2.57
CA LEU A 136 9.87 -2.65 -1.29
C LEU A 136 10.51 -1.81 -0.19
N GLY A 137 9.70 -0.95 0.44
CA GLY A 137 10.04 -0.23 1.65
C GLY A 137 9.42 -0.90 2.86
N ILE A 138 10.24 -1.25 3.85
CA ILE A 138 9.79 -1.84 5.11
C ILE A 138 10.25 -0.94 6.24
N PHE A 139 9.29 -0.45 7.03
CA PHE A 139 9.60 0.16 8.31
C PHE A 139 9.49 -0.90 9.42
N ALA A 140 10.64 -1.30 9.98
CA ALA A 140 10.71 -2.34 11.00
C ALA A 140 11.53 -1.84 12.21
N PRO A 141 10.91 -1.16 13.19
CA PRO A 141 11.62 -0.48 14.28
C PRO A 141 12.43 -1.39 15.20
N PHE A 142 12.36 -2.71 15.02
CA PHE A 142 12.95 -3.69 15.92
C PHE A 142 13.86 -4.71 15.25
N GLY A 143 14.21 -4.49 13.98
CA GLY A 143 14.94 -5.47 13.18
C GLY A 143 14.08 -6.72 12.88
N GLN A 144 14.22 -7.25 11.67
CA GLN A 144 13.59 -8.50 11.29
C GLN A 144 14.55 -9.38 10.51
N ILE A 145 14.37 -10.69 10.66
CA ILE A 145 15.04 -11.70 9.85
C ILE A 145 14.04 -12.09 8.77
N PHE A 146 14.46 -11.98 7.51
CA PHE A 146 13.68 -12.42 6.37
C PHE A 146 14.23 -13.75 5.87
N SER A 147 13.35 -14.64 5.43
CA SER A 147 13.77 -15.88 4.79
C SER A 147 14.53 -15.61 3.50
N ASP A 148 15.59 -16.37 3.27
CA ASP A 148 16.32 -16.37 2.01
C ASP A 148 15.34 -16.57 0.83
N ASN A 149 15.63 -15.91 -0.28
CA ASN A 149 14.89 -15.99 -1.55
C ASN A 149 13.54 -15.23 -1.65
N LEU A 150 13.05 -14.65 -0.56
CA LEU A 150 11.80 -13.86 -0.57
C LEU A 150 11.86 -12.63 -1.49
N PHE A 151 13.07 -12.11 -1.75
CA PHE A 151 13.30 -10.84 -2.42
C PHE A 151 14.05 -10.96 -3.75
N GLN A 152 14.17 -12.16 -4.33
CA GLN A 152 14.98 -12.40 -5.54
C GLN A 152 14.59 -11.53 -6.75
N ASN A 153 13.33 -11.10 -6.82
CA ASN A 153 12.81 -10.30 -7.92
C ASN A 153 12.85 -8.78 -7.65
N LEU A 154 13.27 -8.35 -6.46
CA LEU A 154 13.29 -6.93 -6.10
C LEU A 154 14.50 -6.23 -6.73
N LYS A 155 14.26 -5.07 -7.33
CA LYS A 155 15.33 -4.16 -7.78
C LYS A 155 15.88 -3.32 -6.63
N CYS A 156 15.01 -3.00 -5.67
CA CYS A 156 15.32 -2.19 -4.52
C CYS A 156 14.59 -2.74 -3.29
N LEU A 157 15.35 -2.94 -2.21
CA LEU A 157 14.84 -3.26 -0.88
C LEU A 157 15.36 -2.18 0.07
N LYS A 158 14.45 -1.37 0.61
CA LYS A 158 14.76 -0.37 1.63
C LYS A 158 14.17 -0.83 2.95
N ILE A 159 15.02 -1.04 3.95
CA ILE A 159 14.59 -1.38 5.31
C ILE A 159 15.07 -0.27 6.22
N GLU A 160 14.14 0.42 6.89
CA GLU A 160 14.45 1.47 7.85
C GLU A 160 14.53 0.88 9.27
N ASN A 161 15.61 1.20 10.00
CA ASN A 161 15.98 0.72 11.36
C ASN A 161 16.48 -0.74 11.46
N PHE A 162 17.67 -1.01 10.89
CA PHE A 162 18.31 -2.33 10.90
C PHE A 162 19.10 -2.63 12.20
N ILE A 163 18.91 -3.83 12.79
CA ILE A 163 19.91 -4.48 13.65
C ILE A 163 20.44 -5.68 12.84
N THR A 164 21.68 -5.58 12.35
CA THR A 164 22.30 -6.66 11.57
C THR A 164 22.71 -7.80 12.48
N LEU A 165 22.18 -9.01 12.28
CA LEU A 165 22.86 -10.25 12.67
C LEU A 165 23.17 -11.06 11.40
N ARG A 166 24.46 -11.08 11.08
CA ARG A 166 25.21 -11.86 10.06
C ARG A 166 24.39 -12.69 9.05
N GLY A 167 24.44 -12.25 7.80
CA GLY A 167 24.19 -13.04 6.60
C GLY A 167 24.50 -12.17 5.39
N GLU A 168 25.58 -12.48 4.69
CA GLU A 168 26.12 -11.69 3.57
C GLU A 168 25.12 -11.64 2.40
N PHE A 169 24.61 -10.46 2.06
CA PHE A 169 24.03 -10.23 0.74
C PHE A 169 25.19 -10.06 -0.27
N SER A 170 25.73 -11.17 -0.77
CA SER A 170 26.60 -11.11 -1.95
C SER A 170 25.74 -10.89 -3.19
N ARG A 171 25.92 -9.75 -3.86
CA ARG A 171 25.42 -9.57 -5.22
C ARG A 171 26.20 -10.51 -6.15
N THR A 172 25.50 -11.34 -6.90
CA THR A 172 25.95 -11.90 -8.18
C THR A 172 24.93 -11.54 -9.25
#